data_AF-A0AAE3DS30-F1
#
_entry.id   AF-A0AAE3DS30-F1
#
_cell.length_a   1.000
_cell.length_b   1.000
_cell.length_c   1.000
_cell.angle_alpha   90.00
_cell.angle_beta   90.00
_cell.angle_gamma   90.00
#
_symmetry.space_group_name_H-M   'P 1'
#
loop_
_entity.id
_entity.type
_entity.pdbx_description
1 polymer ?
#
loop_
_entity_poly.entity_id
_entity_poly.type
_entity_poly.pdbx_seq_one_letter_code
_entity_poly.pdbx_strand_id
1 'polypeptide(L)'
;MGAKNSYWFLVLVYTAFNLAQAVYLYIGFIQGIDRELDEAAIIDGCNDVFLLTKILMPICKPIIATEAIFVFIYGYEELIFSLILLSKPEKYTASRAMLNFTGEHSTDMEPQFAFIVSV
;
A
#
# COMPACT_ATOMS: atom_id res chain seq x y z
N MET A 1 -23.79 -8.62 6.76
CA MET A 1 -23.19 -8.84 8.11
C MET A 1 -21.72 -9.30 8.10
N GLY A 2 -21.13 -9.82 7.01
CA GLY A 2 -19.78 -10.44 7.05
C GLY A 2 -18.55 -9.55 6.75
N ALA A 3 -18.73 -8.32 6.26
CA ALA A 3 -17.61 -7.46 5.85
C ALA A 3 -16.99 -6.63 6.99
N LYS A 4 -17.76 -6.36 8.06
CA LYS A 4 -17.31 -5.57 9.21
C LYS A 4 -16.34 -6.37 10.08
N ASN A 5 -15.30 -5.71 10.60
CA ASN A 5 -14.25 -6.32 11.43
C ASN A 5 -13.39 -7.39 10.73
N SER A 6 -13.30 -7.35 9.39
CA SER A 6 -12.43 -8.24 8.62
C SER A 6 -11.26 -7.46 8.02
N TYR A 7 -10.03 -7.85 8.37
CA TYR A 7 -8.82 -7.26 7.78
C TYR A 7 -8.76 -7.48 6.27
N TRP A 8 -9.27 -8.63 5.80
CA TRP A 8 -9.29 -8.93 4.37
C TRP A 8 -10.11 -7.93 3.56
N PHE A 9 -11.26 -7.52 4.10
CA PHE A 9 -12.11 -6.53 3.43
C PHE A 9 -11.48 -5.14 3.46
N LEU A 10 -10.83 -4.79 4.57
CA LEU A 10 -10.09 -3.53 4.70
C LEU A 10 -8.91 -3.46 3.71
N VAL A 11 -8.12 -4.53 3.58
CA VAL A 11 -7.04 -4.63 2.59
C VAL A 11 -7.58 -4.48 1.17
N LEU A 12 -8.69 -5.14 0.82
CA LEU A 12 -9.30 -5.01 -0.50
C LEU A 12 -9.70 -3.57 -0.83
N VAL A 13 -10.29 -2.86 0.13
CA VAL A 13 -10.65 -1.44 -0.04
C VAL A 13 -9.39 -0.61 -0.23
N TYR A 14 -8.35 -0.82 0.59
CA TYR A 14 -7.10 -0.06 0.47
C TYR A 14 -6.45 -0.29 -0.90
N THR A 15 -6.38 -1.54 -1.35
CA THR A 15 -5.83 -1.87 -2.66
C THR A 15 -6.63 -1.22 -3.78
N ALA A 16 -7.96 -1.26 -3.73
CA ALA A 16 -8.81 -0.67 -4.77
C ALA A 16 -8.59 0.84 -4.92
N PHE A 17 -8.42 1.55 -3.80
CA PHE A 17 -8.17 3.00 -3.81
C PHE A 17 -6.73 3.36 -4.22
N ASN A 18 -5.73 2.56 -3.84
CA ASN A 18 -4.33 2.81 -4.20
C ASN A 18 -3.97 2.35 -5.63
N LEU A 19 -4.80 1.52 -6.26
CA LEU A 19 -4.49 0.91 -7.55
C LEU A 19 -4.16 1.92 -8.66
N ALA A 20 -4.90 3.03 -8.73
CA ALA A 20 -4.69 4.04 -9.75
C ALA A 20 -3.30 4.70 -9.64
N GLN A 21 -2.87 4.98 -8.40
CA GLN A 21 -1.54 5.51 -8.13
C GLN A 21 -0.45 4.49 -8.44
N ALA A 22 -0.63 3.24 -8.02
CA ALA A 22 0.30 2.16 -8.32
C ALA A 22 0.53 2.08 -9.85
N VAL A 23 -0.57 1.96 -10.61
CA VAL A 23 -0.51 1.88 -12.08
C VAL A 23 0.22 3.09 -12.67
N TYR A 24 -0.05 4.30 -12.18
CA TYR A 24 0.64 5.51 -12.64
C TYR A 24 2.16 5.45 -12.40
N LEU A 25 2.59 5.04 -11.21
CA LEU A 25 4.00 4.90 -10.85
C LEU A 25 4.70 3.80 -11.67
N TYR A 26 4.06 2.64 -11.85
CA TYR A 26 4.60 1.57 -12.69
C TYR A 26 4.72 1.99 -14.15
N ILE A 27 3.72 2.68 -14.72
CA ILE A 27 3.81 3.17 -16.10
C ILE A 27 4.97 4.15 -16.25
N GLY A 28 5.10 5.12 -15.34
CA GLY A 28 6.19 6.10 -15.37
C GLY A 28 7.58 5.44 -15.28
N PHE A 29 7.71 4.39 -14.47
CA PHE A 29 8.95 3.64 -14.37
C PHE A 29 9.25 2.80 -15.63
N ILE A 30 8.26 2.03 -16.11
CA ILE A 30 8.42 1.14 -17.26
C ILE A 30 8.69 1.94 -18.55
N GLN A 31 8.13 3.14 -18.69
CA GLN A 31 8.44 4.03 -19.82
C GLN A 31 9.90 4.45 -19.88
N GLY A 32 10.64 4.38 -18.77
CA GLY A 32 12.08 4.64 -18.72
C GLY A 32 12.96 3.43 -19.04
N ILE A 33 12.37 2.24 -19.29
CA ILE A 33 13.11 1.03 -19.66
C ILE A 33 13.32 1.03 -21.18
N ASP A 34 14.56 0.78 -21.61
CA ASP A 34 14.91 0.71 -23.03
C ASP A 34 14.23 -0.49 -23.71
N ARG A 35 13.59 -0.24 -24.85
CA ARG A 35 12.90 -1.27 -25.65
C ARG A 35 13.84 -2.32 -26.25
N GLU A 36 15.12 -2.00 -26.36
CA GLU A 36 16.15 -2.92 -26.86
C GLU A 36 16.24 -4.21 -26.03
N LEU A 37 15.89 -4.15 -24.74
CA LEU A 37 15.86 -5.33 -23.87
C LEU A 37 14.79 -6.35 -24.29
N ASP A 38 13.62 -5.87 -24.73
CA ASP A 38 12.55 -6.73 -25.21
C ASP A 38 12.93 -7.32 -26.58
N GLU A 39 13.52 -6.52 -27.46
CA GLU A 39 13.99 -6.97 -28.78
C GLU A 39 15.09 -8.02 -28.65
N ALA A 40 16.06 -7.83 -27.75
CA ALA A 40 17.11 -8.81 -27.47
C ALA A 40 16.53 -10.13 -26.95
N ALA A 41 15.55 -10.08 -26.04
CA ALA A 41 14.91 -11.28 -25.53
C ALA A 41 14.13 -12.05 -26.60
N ILE A 42 13.50 -11.35 -27.55
CA ILE A 42 12.82 -11.95 -28.70
C ILE A 42 13.83 -12.62 -29.64
N ILE A 43 14.97 -11.98 -29.90
CA ILE A 43 16.06 -12.54 -30.72
C ILE A 43 16.63 -13.81 -30.07
N ASP A 44 16.76 -13.82 -28.75
CA ASP A 44 17.20 -14.98 -27.96
C ASP A 44 16.14 -16.09 -27.86
N GLY A 45 14.97 -15.91 -28.46
CA GLY A 45 13.88 -16.90 -28.46
C GLY A 45 13.24 -17.10 -27.09
N CYS A 46 13.35 -16.11 -26.18
CA CYS A 46 12.72 -16.18 -24.88
C CYS A 46 11.19 -16.09 -25.01
N ASN A 47 10.48 -16.89 -24.23
CA ASN A 47 9.02 -16.83 -24.11
C ASN A 47 8.59 -15.57 -23.34
N ASP A 48 7.42 -15.00 -23.63
CA ASP A 48 6.89 -13.78 -23.01
C ASP A 48 6.79 -13.89 -21.47
N VAL A 49 6.41 -15.07 -20.97
CA VAL A 49 6.34 -15.33 -19.52
C VAL A 49 7.73 -15.30 -18.89
N PHE A 50 8.75 -15.78 -19.61
CA PHE A 50 10.14 -15.74 -19.16
C PHE A 50 10.66 -14.30 -19.18
N LEU A 51 10.40 -13.54 -20.23
CA LEU A 51 10.71 -12.11 -20.32
C LEU A 51 10.12 -11.35 -19.13
N LEU A 52 8.82 -11.52 -18.86
CA LEU A 52 8.13 -10.85 -17.75
C LEU A 52 8.75 -11.19 -16.38
N THR A 53 8.98 -12.47 -16.10
CA THR A 53 9.35 -12.93 -14.76
C THR A 53 10.85 -12.93 -14.48
N LYS A 54 11.70 -13.13 -15.49
CA LYS A 54 13.15 -13.25 -15.34
C LYS A 54 13.92 -12.01 -15.76
N ILE A 55 13.35 -11.15 -16.59
CA ILE A 55 14.01 -9.94 -17.09
C ILE A 55 13.31 -8.69 -16.54
N LEU A 56 12.02 -8.51 -16.83
CA LEU A 56 11.27 -7.31 -16.41
C LEU A 56 11.09 -7.23 -14.89
N MET A 57 10.66 -8.30 -14.21
CA MET A 57 10.49 -8.30 -12.74
C MET A 57 11.74 -7.84 -11.97
N PRO A 58 12.97 -8.34 -12.23
CA PRO A 58 14.14 -7.85 -11.52
C PRO A 58 14.49 -6.40 -11.83
N ILE A 59 14.23 -5.92 -13.05
CA ILE A 59 14.41 -4.50 -13.42
C ILE A 59 13.40 -3.61 -12.69
N CYS A 60 12.18 -4.11 -12.46
CA CYS A 60 11.13 -3.40 -11.72
C CYS A 60 11.27 -3.46 -10.19
N LYS A 61 12.25 -4.18 -9.63
CA LYS A 61 12.51 -4.19 -8.17
C LYS A 61 12.53 -2.80 -7.49
N PRO A 62 13.22 -1.77 -8.02
CA PRO A 62 13.20 -0.44 -7.42
C PRO A 62 11.80 0.17 -7.37
N ILE A 63 10.98 0.06 -8.42
CA ILE A 63 9.62 0.60 -8.39
C ILE A 63 8.70 -0.18 -7.46
N ILE A 64 8.88 -1.51 -7.37
CA ILE A 64 8.17 -2.35 -6.39
C ILE A 64 8.49 -1.91 -4.97
N ALA A 65 9.76 -1.62 -4.66
CA ALA A 65 10.17 -1.13 -3.34
C ALA A 65 9.56 0.24 -3.02
N THR A 66 9.59 1.17 -3.99
CA THR A 66 8.96 2.49 -3.86
C THR A 66 7.46 2.38 -3.59
N GLU A 67 6.76 1.58 -4.38
CA GLU A 67 5.32 1.37 -4.21
C GLU A 67 5.00 0.71 -2.85
N ALA A 68 5.81 -0.25 -2.41
CA ALA A 68 5.64 -0.90 -1.12
C ALA A 68 5.74 0.11 0.04
N ILE A 69 6.67 1.07 -0.05
CA ILE A 69 6.81 2.14 0.94
C ILE A 69 5.56 3.04 0.95
N PHE A 70 5.09 3.46 -0.23
CA PHE A 70 3.90 4.30 -0.33
C PHE A 70 2.66 3.60 0.23
N VAL A 71 2.39 2.37 -0.18
CA VAL A 71 1.25 1.58 0.31
C VAL A 71 1.32 1.38 1.82
N PHE A 72 2.53 1.17 2.38
CA PHE A 72 2.70 1.05 3.82
C PHE A 72 2.35 2.36 4.55
N ILE A 73 2.85 3.50 4.08
CA ILE A 73 2.56 4.82 4.66
C ILE A 73 1.05 5.10 4.61
N TYR A 74 0.42 4.92 3.44
CA TYR A 74 -1.02 5.16 3.31
C TYR A 74 -1.84 4.23 4.18
N GLY A 75 -1.50 2.94 4.24
CA GLY A 75 -2.21 1.97 5.08
C GLY A 75 -2.08 2.29 6.57
N TYR A 76 -0.93 2.82 7.00
CA TYR A 76 -0.67 3.24 8.37
C TYR A 76 -1.47 4.49 8.74
N GLU A 77 -1.48 5.50 7.85
CA GLU A 77 -2.18 6.79 8.03
C GLU A 77 -3.70 6.70 7.79
N GLU A 78 -4.20 5.58 7.25
CA GLU A 78 -5.62 5.42 6.92
C GLU A 78 -6.51 5.41 8.17
N LEU A 79 -7.49 6.33 8.18
CA LEU A 79 -8.42 6.53 9.28
C LEU A 79 -9.90 6.28 8.91
N ILE A 80 -10.33 6.69 7.72
CA ILE A 80 -11.74 6.79 7.32
C ILE A 80 -12.36 5.39 7.20
N PHE A 81 -11.73 4.51 6.44
CA PHE A 81 -12.18 3.13 6.26
C PHE A 81 -12.03 2.33 7.54
N SER A 82 -10.98 2.56 8.33
CA SER A 82 -10.84 1.97 9.66
C SER A 82 -12.00 2.35 10.59
N LEU A 83 -12.45 3.60 10.57
CA LEU A 83 -13.61 4.06 11.34
C LEU A 83 -14.92 3.40 10.91
N ILE A 84 -15.12 3.22 9.60
CA ILE A 84 -16.38 2.72 9.03
C ILE A 84 -16.47 1.18 9.13
N LEU A 85 -15.35 0.48 8.90
CA LEU A 85 -15.33 -0.98 8.69
C LEU A 85 -14.98 -1.76 9.95
N LEU A 86 -14.20 -1.18 10.84
CA LEU A 86 -13.82 -1.81 12.10
C LEU A 86 -14.74 -1.25 13.19
N SER A 87 -15.12 -2.07 14.17
CA SER A 87 -15.93 -1.64 15.32
C SER A 87 -15.45 -2.25 16.63
N LYS A 88 -14.58 -3.26 16.59
CA LYS A 88 -13.97 -3.89 17.77
C LYS A 88 -12.63 -3.19 18.11
N PRO A 89 -12.43 -2.70 19.35
CA PRO A 89 -11.19 -2.05 19.78
C PRO A 89 -9.93 -2.85 19.50
N GLU A 90 -10.01 -4.17 19.68
CA GLU A 90 -8.92 -5.14 19.41
C GLU A 90 -8.43 -5.13 17.95
N LYS A 91 -9.21 -4.55 17.03
CA LYS A 91 -8.90 -4.54 15.60
C LYS A 91 -8.56 -3.15 15.05
N TYR A 92 -8.48 -2.13 15.91
CA TYR A 92 -8.23 -0.78 15.45
C TYR A 92 -6.85 -0.67 14.79
N THR A 93 -6.79 0.06 13.68
CA THR A 93 -5.51 0.48 13.09
C THR A 93 -4.84 1.51 13.99
N ALA A 94 -3.52 1.71 13.83
CA ALA A 94 -2.75 2.67 14.61
C ALA A 94 -3.40 4.07 14.60
N SER A 95 -3.69 4.59 13.40
CA SER A 95 -4.37 5.89 13.22
C SER A 95 -5.74 5.96 13.90
N ARG A 96 -6.49 4.85 13.92
CA ARG A 96 -7.78 4.83 14.63
C ARG A 96 -7.64 4.77 16.14
N ALA A 97 -6.67 4.02 16.64
CA ALA A 97 -6.42 3.93 18.08
C ALA A 97 -6.03 5.30 18.66
N MET A 98 -5.35 6.15 17.87
CA MET A 98 -5.02 7.53 18.26
C MET A 98 -6.24 8.39 18.57
N LEU A 99 -7.37 8.16 17.88
CA LEU A 99 -8.60 8.92 18.16
C LEU A 99 -9.17 8.67 19.56
N ASN A 100 -8.80 7.58 20.24
CA ASN A 100 -9.22 7.36 21.62
C ASN A 100 -8.66 8.40 22.60
N PHE A 101 -7.62 9.14 22.20
CA PHE A 101 -7.00 10.21 22.98
C PHE A 101 -7.50 11.61 22.55
N THR A 102 -8.52 11.69 21.70
CA THR A 102 -9.15 12.95 21.28
C THR A 102 -10.56 13.01 21.88
N GLY A 103 -10.78 13.91 22.84
CA GLY A 103 -12.09 14.15 23.45
C GLY A 103 -12.91 15.20 22.69
N GLU A 104 -14.19 15.34 23.05
CA GLU A 104 -15.12 16.29 22.39
C GLU A 104 -14.68 17.76 22.49
N HIS A 105 -13.94 18.14 23.53
CA HIS A 105 -13.57 19.55 23.80
C HIS A 105 -12.06 19.77 24.01
N SER A 106 -11.28 18.70 24.16
CA SER A 106 -9.83 18.77 24.40
C SER A 106 -9.13 17.57 23.76
N THR A 107 -7.96 17.83 23.16
CA THR A 107 -7.10 16.80 22.58
C THR A 107 -5.96 16.52 23.54
N ASP A 108 -5.85 15.29 24.03
CA ASP A 108 -4.78 14.89 24.94
C ASP A 108 -3.52 14.59 24.10
N MET A 109 -2.79 15.66 23.77
CA MET A 109 -1.60 15.58 22.91
C MET A 109 -0.49 14.70 23.50
N GLU A 110 -0.27 14.75 24.82
CA GLU A 110 0.79 14.00 25.50
C GLU A 110 0.69 12.47 25.26
N PRO A 111 -0.45 11.80 25.54
CA PRO A 111 -0.60 10.38 25.25
C PRO A 111 -0.63 10.07 23.75
N GLN A 112 -1.07 11.00 22.88
CA GLN A 112 -1.01 10.80 21.43
C GLN A 112 0.42 10.71 20.90
N PHE A 113 1.29 11.64 21.31
CA PHE A 113 2.70 11.61 20.91
C PHE A 113 3.41 10.39 21.48
N ALA A 114 3.12 10.02 22.74
CA ALA A 114 3.67 8.81 23.34
C ALA A 114 3.24 7.55 22.56
N PHE A 115 1.98 7.48 22.14
CA PHE A 115 1.47 6.36 21.34
C PHE A 115 2.22 6.22 20.00
N ILE A 116 2.42 7.31 19.26
CA ILE A 116 3.12 7.28 17.96
C ILE A 116 4.56 6.76 18.09
N VAL A 117 5.26 7.10 19.17
CA VAL A 117 6.65 6.67 19.39
C VAL A 117 6.75 5.21 19.89
N SER A 118 5.67 4.70 20.50
CA SER A 118 5.65 3.36 21.09
C SER A 118 5.25 2.23 20.13
N VAL A 119 4.74 2.58 18.95
CA VAL A 119 4.37 1.66 17.87
C VAL A 119 5.56 1.40 16.97
#